data_AF-X1VI36-F1
#
_entry.id   AF-X1VI36-F1
#
_cell.length_a   1.000
_cell.length_b   1.000
_cell.length_c   1.000
_cell.angle_alpha   90.00
_cell.angle_beta   90.00
_cell.angle_gamma   90.00
#
_symmetry.space_group_name_H-M   'P 1'
#
loop_
_entity.id
_entity.type
_entity.pdbx_description
1 polymer ?
#
loop_
_entity_poly.entity_id
_entity_poly.type
_entity_poly.pdbx_seq_one_letter_code
_entity_poly.pdbx_strand_id
1 'polypeptide(L)'
;MVNLIKIGAINYVRINGVSGPAYGTAWNPRPVNEQTGVAKDVVLIWRPGDCAGDVNEHHVYFSADFDEVNQSTVPYETVNEPCYAPCILDLNTTYYW
;
A
#
# COMPACT_ATOMS: atom_id res chain seq x y z
N MET A 1 -18.83 -8.00 -16.91
CA MET A 1 -19.69 -6.92 -16.40
C MET A 1 -19.05 -6.42 -15.12
N VAL A 2 -18.49 -5.20 -15.13
CA VAL A 2 -17.76 -4.63 -13.99
C VAL A 2 -18.71 -3.67 -13.28
N ASN A 3 -18.93 -3.89 -11.98
CA ASN A 3 -19.83 -3.06 -11.18
C ASN A 3 -19.16 -1.72 -10.85
N LEU A 4 -19.83 -0.67 -11.33
CA LEU A 4 -19.52 0.73 -11.13
C LEU A 4 -19.88 1.14 -9.70
N ILE A 5 -18.92 1.56 -8.88
CA ILE A 5 -19.21 2.20 -7.58
C ILE A 5 -19.44 3.70 -7.84
N LYS A 6 -20.67 4.15 -7.61
CA LYS A 6 -21.06 5.56 -7.64
C LYS A 6 -20.48 6.28 -6.43
N ILE A 7 -19.64 7.28 -6.65
CA ILE A 7 -19.25 8.26 -5.63
C ILE A 7 -20.09 9.52 -5.85
N GLY A 8 -20.69 10.02 -4.77
CA GLY A 8 -21.57 11.20 -4.75
C GLY A 8 -20.88 12.45 -5.29
N ALA A 9 -21.63 13.22 -6.06
CA ALA A 9 -21.16 14.43 -6.73
C ALA A 9 -20.79 15.51 -5.71
N ILE A 10 -19.49 15.83 -5.62
CA ILE A 10 -18.99 17.09 -5.08
C ILE A 10 -18.49 17.89 -6.29
N ASN A 11 -19.04 19.07 -6.50
CA ASN A 11 -18.69 19.95 -7.62
C ASN A 11 -17.24 20.43 -7.48
N TYR A 12 -16.31 19.84 -8.22
CA TYR A 12 -14.96 20.40 -8.42
C TYR A 12 -14.80 20.90 -9.86
N VAL A 13 -14.12 22.04 -9.98
CA VAL A 13 -13.68 22.64 -11.25
C VAL A 13 -12.94 21.58 -12.08
N ARG A 14 -13.36 21.40 -13.34
CA ARG A 14 -12.68 20.51 -14.28
C ARG A 14 -11.37 21.17 -14.74
N ILE A 15 -10.26 20.81 -14.11
CA ILE A 15 -8.93 21.04 -14.69
C ILE A 15 -8.59 19.81 -15.53
N ASN A 16 -8.64 19.95 -16.85
CA ASN A 16 -8.21 18.90 -17.77
C ASN A 16 -6.67 18.84 -17.78
N GLY A 17 -6.09 18.09 -16.86
CA GLY A 17 -4.71 17.65 -16.98
C GLY A 17 -4.62 16.62 -18.11
N VAL A 18 -3.83 16.90 -19.14
CA VAL A 18 -3.42 15.89 -20.12
C VAL A 18 -2.83 14.74 -19.32
N SER A 19 -3.29 13.51 -19.55
CA SER A 19 -2.79 12.33 -18.84
C SER A 19 -1.27 12.29 -18.91
N GLY A 20 -0.59 12.45 -17.77
CA GLY A 20 0.78 12.00 -17.61
C GLY A 20 0.85 10.48 -17.84
N PRO A 21 2.05 9.91 -18.06
CA PRO A 21 2.17 8.49 -18.37
C PRO A 21 1.50 7.65 -17.28
N ALA A 22 0.97 6.49 -17.65
CA ALA A 22 0.34 5.54 -16.73
C ALA A 22 1.21 5.36 -15.48
N TYR A 23 0.73 5.88 -14.36
CA TYR A 23 1.45 6.01 -13.10
C TYR A 23 1.82 4.61 -12.56
N GLY A 24 3.11 4.26 -12.51
CA GLY A 24 3.56 2.96 -12.05
C GLY A 24 3.16 2.67 -10.60
N THR A 25 2.72 1.44 -10.32
CA THR A 25 2.42 0.96 -8.97
C THR A 25 3.69 0.61 -8.21
N ALA A 26 3.66 0.66 -6.87
CA ALA A 26 4.73 0.12 -6.04
C ALA A 26 4.99 -1.36 -6.42
N TRP A 27 6.25 -1.79 -6.35
CA TRP A 27 6.65 -3.09 -6.89
C TRP A 27 7.85 -3.69 -6.15
N ASN A 28 8.15 -4.96 -6.44
CA ASN A 28 9.25 -5.73 -5.83
C ASN A 28 9.24 -5.71 -4.28
N PRO A 29 8.13 -6.10 -3.64
CA PRO A 29 8.03 -6.13 -2.18
C PRO A 29 9.02 -7.13 -1.57
N ARG A 30 9.55 -6.81 -0.40
CA ARG A 30 10.17 -7.77 0.51
C ARG A 30 9.58 -7.57 1.91
N PRO A 31 9.15 -8.64 2.61
CA PRO A 31 9.05 -10.03 2.14
C PRO A 31 8.23 -10.19 0.86
N VAL A 32 8.59 -11.19 0.03
CA VAL A 32 7.79 -11.50 -1.15
C VAL A 32 6.45 -12.12 -0.73
N ASN A 33 5.46 -12.08 -1.63
CA ASN A 33 4.19 -12.76 -1.39
C ASN A 33 4.43 -14.23 -0.99
N GLU A 34 3.69 -14.70 0.02
CA GLU A 34 3.77 -16.07 0.57
C GLU A 34 5.15 -16.47 1.14
N GLN A 35 6.06 -15.51 1.39
CA GLN A 35 7.34 -15.83 2.02
C GLN A 35 7.12 -16.39 3.43
N THR A 36 7.68 -17.56 3.68
CA THR A 36 7.70 -18.20 5.01
C THR A 36 9.04 -17.96 5.72
N GLY A 37 9.09 -18.21 7.03
CA GLY A 37 10.32 -18.04 7.81
C GLY A 37 10.79 -16.58 7.91
N VAL A 38 9.86 -15.64 7.82
CA VAL A 38 10.14 -14.20 7.98
C VAL A 38 10.51 -13.92 9.44
N ALA A 39 11.54 -13.08 9.64
CA ALA A 39 11.97 -12.68 10.98
C ALA A 39 10.87 -11.87 11.68
N LYS A 40 10.78 -11.96 13.01
CA LYS A 40 9.74 -11.25 13.78
C LYS A 40 9.92 -9.73 13.79
N ASP A 41 11.13 -9.27 13.55
CA ASP A 41 11.57 -7.88 13.45
C ASP A 41 11.81 -7.48 11.98
N VAL A 42 11.06 -8.08 11.06
CA VAL A 42 11.16 -7.80 9.63
C VAL A 42 10.93 -6.32 9.32
N VAL A 43 11.69 -5.82 8.35
CA VAL A 43 11.42 -4.54 7.70
C VAL A 43 10.78 -4.83 6.35
N LEU A 44 9.58 -4.29 6.13
CA LEU A 44 8.91 -4.30 4.83
C LEU A 44 9.60 -3.27 3.94
N ILE A 45 9.97 -3.66 2.73
CA ILE A 45 10.60 -2.77 1.75
C ILE A 45 9.93 -2.96 0.38
N TRP A 46 9.81 -1.89 -0.37
CA TRP A 46 9.29 -1.93 -1.75
C TRP A 46 10.12 -1.01 -2.64
N ARG A 47 9.81 -1.02 -3.92
CA ARG A 47 10.22 0.05 -4.84
C ARG A 47 9.04 0.99 -5.03
N PRO A 48 9.24 2.31 -4.89
CA PRO A 48 8.19 3.28 -5.08
C PRO A 48 7.66 3.23 -6.52
N GLY A 49 6.39 3.62 -6.69
CA GLY A 49 5.85 3.93 -8.01
C GLY A 49 6.49 5.20 -8.58
N ASP A 50 6.40 5.40 -9.90
CA ASP A 50 7.18 6.42 -10.62
C ASP A 50 7.02 7.86 -10.10
N CYS A 51 5.85 8.22 -9.55
CA CYS A 51 5.60 9.54 -8.97
C CYS A 51 5.71 9.58 -7.44
N ALA A 52 5.79 8.42 -6.77
CA ALA A 52 5.89 8.37 -5.31
C ALA A 52 7.25 8.87 -4.82
N GLY A 53 8.31 8.73 -5.64
CA GLY A 53 9.62 9.31 -5.35
C GLY A 53 9.65 10.85 -5.39
N ASP A 54 8.70 11.49 -6.09
CA ASP A 54 8.63 12.96 -6.14
C ASP A 54 7.94 13.54 -4.89
N VAL A 55 6.98 12.80 -4.32
CA VAL A 55 6.20 13.24 -3.15
C VAL A 55 6.76 12.69 -1.83
N ASN A 56 7.62 11.66 -1.87
CA ASN A 56 8.16 10.97 -0.69
C ASN A 56 7.07 10.67 0.36
N GLU A 57 5.97 10.07 -0.08
CA GLU A 57 4.85 9.71 0.79
C GLU A 57 4.28 8.34 0.37
N HIS A 58 4.08 7.48 1.36
CA HIS A 58 3.52 6.14 1.20
C HIS A 58 2.57 5.84 2.36
N HIS A 59 1.45 5.19 2.05
CA HIS A 59 0.52 4.66 3.04
C HIS A 59 0.69 3.14 3.12
N VAL A 60 1.05 2.64 4.30
CA VAL A 60 1.23 1.20 4.55
C VAL A 60 0.10 0.72 5.44
N TYR A 61 -0.71 -0.20 4.91
CA TYR A 61 -1.72 -0.94 5.66
C TYR A 61 -1.08 -2.22 6.16
N PHE A 62 -1.28 -2.62 7.41
CA PHE A 62 -0.65 -3.82 7.95
C PHE A 62 -1.58 -4.49 8.97
N SER A 63 -2.00 -5.73 8.70
CA SER A 63 -2.86 -6.50 9.62
C SER A 63 -2.65 -8.01 9.46
N ALA A 64 -3.12 -8.77 10.44
CA ALA A 64 -3.29 -10.23 10.32
C ALA A 64 -4.62 -10.61 9.62
N ASP A 65 -5.51 -9.64 9.38
CA ASP A 65 -6.73 -9.81 8.60
C ASP A 65 -6.52 -9.35 7.15
N PHE A 66 -6.71 -10.26 6.20
CA PHE A 66 -6.58 -9.98 4.78
C PHE A 66 -7.62 -8.97 4.29
N ASP A 67 -8.87 -9.10 4.76
CA ASP A 67 -9.97 -8.27 4.28
C ASP A 67 -9.78 -6.83 4.71
N GLU A 68 -9.23 -6.60 5.92
CA GLU A 68 -8.94 -5.25 6.40
C GLU A 68 -7.88 -4.52 5.57
N VAL A 69 -6.84 -5.23 5.15
CA VAL A 69 -5.77 -4.68 4.28
C VAL A 69 -6.30 -4.46 2.87
N ASN A 70 -6.96 -5.48 2.29
CA ASN A 70 -7.46 -5.44 0.92
C ASN A 70 -8.58 -4.39 0.72
N GLN A 71 -9.35 -4.09 1.77
CA GLN A 71 -10.39 -3.05 1.74
C GLN A 71 -9.92 -1.72 2.32
N SER A 72 -8.66 -1.61 2.77
CA SER A 72 -8.08 -0.40 3.36
C SER A 72 -8.88 0.13 4.56
N THR A 73 -9.42 -0.78 5.38
CA THR A 73 -10.19 -0.43 6.59
C THR A 73 -9.36 -0.46 7.87
N VAL A 74 -8.21 -1.15 7.85
CA VAL A 74 -7.19 -0.98 8.90
C VAL A 74 -6.56 0.42 8.80
N PRO A 75 -6.21 1.06 9.93
CA PRO A 75 -5.39 2.27 9.88
C PRO A 75 -4.11 2.04 9.09
N TYR A 76 -3.70 3.04 8.31
CA TYR A 76 -2.41 3.04 7.64
C TYR A 76 -1.40 3.91 8.40
N GLU A 77 -0.13 3.60 8.20
CA GLU A 77 0.98 4.46 8.59
C GLU A 77 1.49 5.23 7.39
N THR A 78 1.79 6.52 7.59
CA THR A 78 2.43 7.35 6.57
C THR A 78 3.94 7.30 6.75
N VAL A 79 4.66 6.90 5.69
CA VAL A 79 6.12 6.86 5.68
C VAL A 79 6.68 7.54 4.44
N ASN A 80 7.87 8.13 4.58
CA ASN A 80 8.50 8.90 3.50
C ASN A 80 9.57 8.12 2.75
N GLU A 81 10.07 7.05 3.35
CA GLU A 81 11.00 6.10 2.75
C GLU A 81 10.21 4.88 2.27
N PRO A 82 10.69 4.14 1.25
CA PRO A 82 10.02 2.96 0.74
C PRO A 82 10.25 1.73 1.65
N CYS A 83 10.16 1.95 2.98
CA CYS A 83 10.28 0.94 4.01
C CYS A 83 9.37 1.22 5.21
N TYR A 84 8.96 0.15 5.88
CA TYR A 84 8.16 0.20 7.10
C TYR A 84 8.54 -0.95 8.02
N ALA A 85 8.76 -0.66 9.29
CA ALA A 85 9.07 -1.66 10.31
C ALA A 85 7.86 -1.79 11.26
N PRO A 86 7.03 -2.84 11.12
CA PRO A 86 5.98 -3.11 12.08
C PRO A 86 6.56 -3.44 13.47
N CYS A 87 5.71 -3.41 14.50
CA CYS A 87 6.05 -3.98 15.80
C CYS A 87 6.44 -5.47 15.69
N ILE A 88 7.03 -6.02 16.75
CA ILE A 88 7.42 -7.43 16.80
C ILE A 88 6.22 -8.33 16.48
N LEU A 89 6.40 -9.18 15.47
CA LEU A 89 5.36 -10.08 14.97
C LEU A 89 5.23 -11.35 15.82
N ASP A 90 4.01 -11.89 15.85
CA ASP A 90 3.71 -13.17 16.46
C ASP A 90 4.16 -14.34 15.56
N LEU A 91 4.65 -15.41 16.19
CA LEU A 91 5.03 -16.63 15.48
C LEU A 91 3.78 -17.39 15.01
N ASN A 92 3.90 -18.09 13.88
CA ASN A 92 2.83 -18.88 13.27
C ASN A 92 1.58 -18.06 12.87
N THR A 93 1.74 -16.75 12.68
CA THR A 93 0.69 -15.84 12.20
C THR A 93 1.02 -15.41 10.77
N THR A 94 -0.01 -15.35 9.92
CA THR A 94 0.08 -14.76 8.58
C THR A 94 -0.30 -13.29 8.67
N TYR A 95 0.54 -12.42 8.09
CA TYR A 95 0.30 -10.98 8.01
C TYR A 95 0.20 -10.54 6.55
N TYR A 96 -0.53 -9.45 6.32
CA TYR A 96 -0.82 -8.85 5.03
C TYR A 96 -0.46 -7.37 5.06
N TRP A 97 0.01 -6.84 3.92
CA TRP A 97 0.39 -5.44 3.74
C TRP A 97 0.32 -5.00 2.29
#